data_AF-A0A853A850-F1
#
_entry.id   AF-A0A853A850-F1
#
_cell.length_a   1.000
_cell.length_b   1.000
_cell.length_c   1.000
_cell.angle_alpha   90.00
_cell.angle_beta   90.00
_cell.angle_gamma   90.00
#
_symmetry.space_group_name_H-M   'P 1'
#
loop_
_entity.id
_entity.type
_entity.pdbx_description
1 polymer ?
#
loop_
_entity_poly.entity_id
_entity_poly.type
_entity_poly.pdbx_seq_one_letter_code
_entity_poly.pdbx_strand_id
1 'polypeptide(L)'
;MDIMLGSRRRSRASVCRSVAEYAGRLGWPVAPGTHLVRGGRAERCSCGRPDCALPGMHPADGPVPLPLREGASPMDVAAVWRAHPDAPVLVAAGHAFDVLDVPAAAGRQALVRMERMGTPLGPVLALPASPARVAPGQPGDAHAPRVLFFVAAGARSELPALLYRMGWDDAALDLRCLGQGDWIPVPSLPVGRGGDGGTGVHWLRPPNGPQARRPPQARLLLGILAYTCHRRRGPEPHRERHAERLTDRVAEGAPDRYASAGGHGWASA
;
A
#
# COMPACT_ATOMS: atom_id res chain seq x y z
N MET A 1 -30.95 6.18 -25.06
CA MET A 1 -30.64 6.16 -23.61
C MET A 1 -29.94 4.83 -23.32
N ASP A 2 -28.82 4.55 -24.02
CA ASP A 2 -28.33 3.16 -24.26
C ASP A 2 -26.85 2.94 -23.90
N ILE A 3 -26.11 4.02 -23.65
CA ILE A 3 -24.65 3.97 -23.45
C ILE A 3 -24.30 3.42 -22.05
N MET A 4 -25.11 3.71 -21.01
CA MET A 4 -24.88 3.21 -19.65
C MET A 4 -25.14 1.70 -19.50
N LEU A 5 -26.12 1.15 -20.22
CA LEU A 5 -26.42 -0.29 -20.22
C LEU A 5 -25.29 -1.09 -20.90
N GLY A 6 -24.72 -0.56 -21.98
CA GLY A 6 -23.56 -1.16 -22.66
C GLY A 6 -22.28 -1.14 -21.83
N SER A 7 -22.05 -0.08 -21.04
CA SER A 7 -20.93 0.02 -20.10
C SER A 7 -21.05 -1.02 -18.97
N ARG A 8 -22.23 -1.11 -18.34
CA ARG A 8 -22.53 -2.08 -17.27
C ARG A 8 -22.46 -3.53 -17.73
N ARG A 9 -22.86 -3.83 -18.97
CA ARG A 9 -22.76 -5.19 -19.52
C ARG A 9 -21.30 -5.59 -19.77
N ARG A 10 -20.45 -4.65 -20.24
CA ARG A 10 -19.00 -4.86 -20.41
C ARG A 10 -18.26 -5.01 -19.09
N SER A 11 -18.59 -4.21 -18.07
CA SER A 11 -18.02 -4.35 -16.73
C SER A 11 -18.37 -5.70 -16.10
N ARG A 12 -19.61 -6.19 -16.27
CA ARG A 12 -20.02 -7.51 -15.76
C ARG A 12 -19.27 -8.68 -16.41
N ALA A 13 -19.09 -8.64 -17.73
CA ALA A 13 -18.31 -9.67 -18.44
C ALA A 13 -16.83 -9.65 -18.00
N SER A 14 -16.30 -8.47 -17.72
CA SER A 14 -14.95 -8.29 -17.19
C SER A 14 -14.78 -8.91 -15.80
N VAL A 15 -15.72 -8.64 -14.89
CA VAL A 15 -15.73 -9.22 -13.55
C VAL A 15 -15.84 -10.75 -13.57
N CYS A 16 -16.77 -11.33 -14.34
CA CYS A 16 -16.89 -12.80 -14.40
C CYS A 16 -15.59 -13.45 -14.88
N ARG A 17 -14.88 -12.80 -15.81
CA ARG A 17 -13.55 -13.26 -16.27
C ARG A 17 -12.51 -13.14 -15.17
N SER A 18 -12.46 -12.02 -14.45
CA SER A 18 -11.57 -11.86 -13.29
C SER A 18 -11.82 -12.90 -12.22
N VAL A 19 -13.08 -13.20 -11.90
CA VAL A 19 -13.43 -14.22 -10.91
C VAL A 19 -13.04 -15.61 -11.40
N ALA A 20 -13.32 -15.96 -12.66
CA ALA A 20 -12.89 -17.22 -13.25
C ALA A 20 -11.36 -17.37 -13.24
N GLU A 21 -10.64 -16.28 -13.51
CA GLU A 21 -9.18 -16.26 -13.46
C GLU A 21 -8.63 -16.39 -12.04
N TYR A 22 -9.02 -15.49 -11.14
CA TYR A 22 -8.45 -15.42 -9.79
C TYR A 22 -8.93 -16.57 -8.91
N ALA A 23 -10.25 -16.84 -8.84
CA ALA A 23 -10.77 -17.93 -8.02
C ALA A 23 -10.63 -19.30 -8.69
N GLY A 24 -10.99 -19.41 -9.97
CA GLY A 24 -10.95 -20.69 -10.68
C GLY A 24 -9.54 -21.10 -11.10
N ARG A 25 -8.83 -20.24 -11.85
CA ARG A 25 -7.51 -20.58 -12.41
C ARG A 25 -6.37 -20.37 -11.43
N LEU A 26 -6.49 -19.52 -10.42
CA LEU A 26 -5.40 -19.29 -9.46
C LEU A 26 -5.69 -19.83 -8.06
N GLY A 27 -6.94 -20.22 -7.77
CA GLY A 27 -7.35 -20.71 -6.46
C GLY A 27 -7.36 -19.62 -5.39
N TRP A 28 -7.36 -18.34 -5.79
CA TRP A 28 -7.33 -17.21 -4.87
C TRP A 28 -8.76 -16.89 -4.39
N PRO A 29 -9.02 -16.81 -3.07
CA PRO A 29 -10.35 -16.43 -2.59
C PRO A 29 -10.67 -14.99 -2.99
N VAL A 30 -11.84 -14.77 -3.60
CA VAL A 30 -12.26 -13.46 -4.13
C VAL A 30 -13.51 -12.92 -3.46
N ALA A 31 -13.63 -11.60 -3.40
CA ALA A 31 -14.81 -10.90 -2.93
C ALA A 31 -15.05 -9.60 -3.71
N PRO A 32 -16.29 -9.12 -3.82
CA PRO A 32 -16.56 -7.74 -4.23
C PRO A 32 -15.98 -6.80 -3.18
N GLY A 33 -15.25 -5.80 -3.62
CA GLY A 33 -14.67 -4.78 -2.76
C GLY A 33 -15.54 -3.56 -2.61
N THR A 34 -15.32 -2.86 -1.51
CA THR A 34 -15.66 -1.44 -1.44
C THR A 34 -14.70 -0.62 -2.31
N HIS A 35 -15.11 0.60 -2.67
CA HIS A 35 -14.28 1.56 -3.38
C HIS A 35 -14.49 2.97 -2.84
N LEU A 36 -13.58 3.88 -3.17
CA LEU A 36 -13.72 5.30 -2.83
C LEU A 36 -14.69 5.96 -3.80
N VAL A 37 -15.70 6.63 -3.24
CA VAL A 37 -16.70 7.40 -3.97
C VAL A 37 -16.47 8.87 -3.68
N ARG A 38 -16.39 9.71 -4.71
CA ARG A 38 -16.30 11.16 -4.53
C ARG A 38 -17.59 11.70 -3.91
N GLY A 39 -17.48 12.43 -2.80
CA GLY A 39 -18.59 13.03 -2.07
C GLY A 39 -18.31 14.46 -1.70
N GLY A 40 -18.70 15.41 -2.56
CA GLY A 40 -18.41 16.82 -2.31
C GLY A 40 -16.90 17.07 -2.24
N ARG A 41 -16.40 17.53 -1.08
CA ARG A 41 -15.00 17.91 -0.87
C ARG A 41 -14.08 16.77 -0.38
N ALA A 42 -14.62 15.58 -0.07
CA ALA A 42 -13.85 14.44 0.45
C ALA A 42 -14.22 13.10 -0.23
N GLU A 43 -13.31 12.14 -0.21
CA GLU A 43 -13.57 10.77 -0.65
C GLU A 43 -14.20 9.99 0.51
N ARG A 44 -15.28 9.24 0.22
CA ARG A 44 -15.95 8.37 1.20
C ARG A 44 -15.90 6.92 0.75
N CYS A 45 -15.90 6.00 1.71
CA CYS A 45 -16.02 4.58 1.38
C CYS A 45 -17.43 4.27 0.84
N SER A 46 -17.52 3.41 -0.16
CA SER A 46 -18.80 2.94 -0.72
C SER A 46 -19.65 2.14 0.28
N CYS A 47 -19.11 1.72 1.43
CA CYS A 47 -19.89 1.11 2.51
C CYS A 47 -20.77 2.11 3.27
N GLY A 48 -20.56 3.41 3.08
CA GLY A 48 -21.34 4.47 3.72
C GLY A 48 -21.00 4.74 5.18
N ARG A 49 -20.07 3.99 5.80
CA ARG A 49 -19.60 4.26 7.16
C ARG A 49 -18.69 5.50 7.17
N PRO A 50 -18.96 6.52 8.03
CA PRO A 50 -18.19 7.76 8.06
C PRO A 50 -16.74 7.52 8.52
N ASP A 51 -16.54 6.66 9.52
CA ASP A 51 -15.21 6.33 10.08
C ASP A 51 -14.74 4.94 9.63
N CYS A 52 -14.86 4.66 8.33
CA CYS A 52 -14.37 3.41 7.77
C CYS A 52 -12.86 3.28 8.00
N ALA A 53 -12.43 2.21 8.69
CA ALA A 53 -11.02 1.99 9.01
C ALA A 53 -10.15 1.63 7.79
N LEU A 54 -10.77 1.09 6.72
CA LEU A 54 -10.09 0.71 5.47
C LEU A 54 -10.87 1.20 4.23
N PRO A 55 -11.00 2.51 4.00
CA PRO A 55 -11.87 3.06 2.95
C PRO A 55 -11.62 2.48 1.55
N GLY A 56 -12.58 1.75 0.98
CA GLY A 56 -12.43 1.17 -0.36
C GLY A 56 -11.44 0.01 -0.45
N MET A 57 -11.13 -0.63 0.68
CA MET A 57 -10.10 -1.67 0.78
C MET A 57 -10.55 -2.87 1.63
N HIS A 58 -11.86 -3.06 1.76
CA HIS A 58 -12.45 -4.21 2.44
C HIS A 58 -13.59 -4.80 1.60
N PRO A 59 -13.94 -6.09 1.80
CA PRO A 59 -15.09 -6.70 1.14
C PRO A 59 -16.36 -5.90 1.38
N ALA A 60 -17.21 -5.83 0.36
CA ALA A 60 -18.57 -5.30 0.51
C ALA A 60 -19.42 -6.29 1.32
N ASP A 61 -20.24 -5.76 2.22
CA ASP A 61 -21.28 -6.53 2.90
C ASP A 61 -22.31 -6.97 1.85
N GLY A 62 -22.73 -8.24 1.88
CA GLY A 62 -23.61 -8.78 0.84
C GLY A 62 -24.40 -10.02 1.27
N PRO A 63 -25.39 -10.44 0.46
CA PRO A 63 -26.34 -11.49 0.82
C PRO A 63 -25.76 -12.92 0.71
N VAL A 64 -24.58 -13.06 0.10
CA VAL A 64 -23.92 -14.36 -0.12
C VAL A 64 -22.68 -14.45 0.76
N PRO A 65 -22.39 -15.61 1.38
CA PRO A 65 -21.14 -15.82 2.11
C PRO A 65 -19.91 -15.59 1.23
N LEU A 66 -18.99 -14.75 1.69
CA LEU A 66 -17.71 -14.45 1.04
C LEU A 66 -16.55 -15.00 1.89
N PRO A 67 -15.37 -15.26 1.30
CA PRO A 67 -15.03 -15.17 -0.13
C PRO A 67 -15.62 -16.29 -0.99
N LEU A 68 -15.82 -15.99 -2.28
CA LEU A 68 -15.94 -17.03 -3.31
C LEU A 68 -14.58 -17.72 -3.50
N ARG A 69 -14.61 -19.04 -3.62
CA ARG A 69 -13.41 -19.89 -3.74
C ARG A 69 -13.43 -20.67 -5.06
N GLU A 70 -12.38 -21.47 -5.28
CA GLU A 70 -12.36 -22.43 -6.39
C GLU A 70 -13.63 -23.29 -6.39
N GLY A 71 -14.26 -23.44 -7.55
CA GLY A 71 -15.53 -24.16 -7.71
C GLY A 71 -16.79 -23.31 -7.53
N ALA A 72 -16.69 -22.00 -7.24
CA ALA A 72 -17.86 -21.12 -7.22
C ALA A 72 -18.63 -21.16 -8.54
N SER A 73 -19.95 -21.34 -8.48
CA SER A 73 -20.76 -21.47 -9.69
C SER A 73 -20.88 -20.11 -10.41
N PRO A 74 -21.01 -20.09 -11.75
CA PRO A 74 -21.26 -18.84 -12.49
C PRO A 74 -22.50 -18.08 -11.99
N MET A 75 -23.49 -18.80 -11.43
CA MET A 75 -24.68 -18.20 -10.83
C MET A 75 -24.36 -17.44 -9.54
N ASP A 76 -23.54 -18.01 -8.64
CA ASP A 76 -23.13 -17.36 -7.40
C ASP A 76 -22.33 -16.08 -7.69
N VAL A 77 -21.39 -16.17 -8.63
CA VAL A 77 -20.61 -15.02 -9.11
C VAL A 77 -21.54 -13.93 -9.65
N ALA A 78 -22.52 -14.31 -10.48
CA ALA A 78 -23.48 -13.37 -11.05
C ALA A 78 -24.43 -12.77 -10.00
N ALA A 79 -24.78 -13.50 -8.95
CA ALA A 79 -25.61 -13.00 -7.85
C ALA A 79 -24.85 -11.96 -7.01
N VAL A 80 -23.61 -12.26 -6.64
CA VAL A 80 -22.75 -11.38 -5.84
C VAL A 80 -22.52 -10.03 -6.54
N TRP A 81 -22.12 -10.03 -7.81
CA TRP A 81 -21.88 -8.78 -8.55
C TRP A 81 -23.14 -8.12 -9.10
N ARG A 82 -24.31 -8.76 -9.03
CA ARG A 82 -25.58 -8.05 -9.24
C ARG A 82 -25.92 -7.15 -8.07
N ALA A 83 -25.58 -7.56 -6.84
CA ALA A 83 -25.72 -6.71 -5.66
C ALA A 83 -24.67 -5.59 -5.63
N HIS A 84 -23.49 -5.81 -6.24
CA HIS A 84 -22.38 -4.86 -6.26
C HIS A 84 -21.83 -4.62 -7.68
N PRO A 85 -22.60 -3.99 -8.59
CA PRO A 85 -22.23 -3.89 -10.01
C PRO A 85 -20.95 -3.10 -10.28
N ASP A 86 -20.62 -2.15 -9.40
CA ASP A 86 -19.44 -1.29 -9.53
C ASP A 86 -18.32 -1.68 -8.54
N ALA A 87 -18.45 -2.82 -7.84
CA ALA A 87 -17.43 -3.27 -6.90
C ALA A 87 -16.18 -3.80 -7.62
N PRO A 88 -14.97 -3.31 -7.25
CA PRO A 88 -13.73 -3.92 -7.70
C PRO A 88 -13.62 -5.36 -7.17
N VAL A 89 -12.75 -6.15 -7.78
CA VAL A 89 -12.43 -7.49 -7.27
C VAL A 89 -11.33 -7.38 -6.22
N LEU A 90 -11.56 -7.95 -5.04
CA LEU A 90 -10.55 -8.14 -4.00
C LEU A 90 -10.15 -9.61 -3.93
N VAL A 91 -8.89 -9.86 -3.58
CA VAL A 91 -8.37 -11.19 -3.24
C VAL A 91 -7.92 -11.23 -1.79
N ALA A 92 -8.15 -12.34 -1.11
CA ALA A 92 -7.73 -12.54 0.28
C ALA A 92 -6.27 -13.04 0.36
N ALA A 93 -5.44 -12.36 1.14
CA ALA A 93 -4.11 -12.84 1.50
C ALA A 93 -4.18 -13.84 2.69
N GLY A 94 -3.08 -14.55 2.95
CA GLY A 94 -2.96 -15.50 4.06
C GLY A 94 -3.43 -16.91 3.78
N HIS A 95 -4.00 -17.19 2.60
CA HIS A 95 -4.45 -18.52 2.22
C HIS A 95 -3.54 -19.17 1.18
N ALA A 96 -3.57 -18.68 -0.06
CA ALA A 96 -2.73 -19.20 -1.15
C ALA A 96 -1.37 -18.47 -1.26
N PHE A 97 -1.31 -17.25 -0.74
CA PHE A 97 -0.16 -16.37 -0.81
C PHE A 97 -0.23 -15.35 0.32
N ASP A 98 0.93 -14.79 0.65
CA ASP A 98 1.07 -13.53 1.39
C ASP A 98 1.62 -12.46 0.44
N VAL A 99 1.66 -11.21 0.89
CA VAL A 99 2.16 -10.10 0.07
C VAL A 99 3.17 -9.26 0.83
N LEU A 100 4.32 -9.02 0.22
CA LEU A 100 5.26 -7.99 0.69
C LEU A 100 4.89 -6.65 0.05
N ASP A 101 4.59 -5.67 0.90
CA ASP A 101 4.11 -4.34 0.53
C ASP A 101 5.19 -3.31 0.83
N VAL A 102 5.71 -2.66 -0.23
CA VAL A 102 6.82 -1.69 -0.17
C VAL A 102 6.47 -0.40 -0.92
N PRO A 103 7.20 0.71 -0.70
CA PRO A 103 6.96 1.96 -1.42
C PRO A 103 7.25 1.77 -2.91
N ALA A 104 6.46 2.40 -3.77
CA ALA A 104 6.52 2.12 -5.20
C ALA A 104 7.90 2.37 -5.82
N ALA A 105 8.64 3.40 -5.36
CA ALA A 105 9.99 3.67 -5.85
C ALA A 105 10.99 2.56 -5.48
N ALA A 106 10.94 2.07 -4.24
CA ALA A 106 11.79 0.97 -3.78
C ALA A 106 11.42 -0.34 -4.49
N GLY A 107 10.12 -0.66 -4.55
CA GLY A 107 9.61 -1.86 -5.20
C GLY A 107 9.94 -1.93 -6.68
N ARG A 108 9.76 -0.86 -7.46
CA ARG A 108 10.15 -0.84 -8.88
C ARG A 108 11.64 -1.06 -9.08
N GLN A 109 12.47 -0.45 -8.24
CA GLN A 109 13.92 -0.63 -8.29
C GLN A 109 14.33 -2.07 -7.92
N ALA A 110 13.68 -2.66 -6.92
CA ALA A 110 13.89 -4.05 -6.52
C ALA A 110 13.47 -5.02 -7.62
N LEU A 111 12.33 -4.78 -8.26
CA LEU A 111 11.82 -5.60 -9.36
C LEU A 111 12.84 -5.67 -10.51
N VAL A 112 13.34 -4.52 -10.98
CA VAL A 112 14.36 -4.47 -12.05
C VAL A 112 15.62 -5.25 -11.67
N ARG A 113 16.05 -5.16 -10.40
CA ARG A 113 17.22 -5.90 -9.91
C ARG A 113 16.97 -7.41 -9.91
N MET A 114 15.83 -7.85 -9.37
CA MET A 114 15.47 -9.27 -9.29
C MET A 114 15.29 -9.89 -10.68
N GLU A 115 14.70 -9.17 -11.63
CA GLU A 115 14.57 -9.61 -13.02
C GLU A 115 15.94 -9.81 -13.68
N ARG A 116 16.87 -8.85 -13.50
CA ARG A 116 18.24 -8.96 -14.03
C ARG A 116 19.03 -10.11 -13.43
N MET A 117 18.76 -10.48 -12.17
CA MET A 117 19.42 -11.59 -11.50
C MET A 117 18.73 -12.94 -11.74
N GLY A 118 17.62 -12.98 -12.48
CA GLY A 118 16.86 -14.21 -12.70
C GLY A 118 16.24 -14.77 -11.42
N THR A 119 15.99 -13.93 -10.40
CA THR A 119 15.35 -14.37 -9.15
C THR A 119 13.94 -14.90 -9.46
N PRO A 120 13.55 -16.07 -8.92
CA PRO A 120 12.18 -16.53 -9.04
C PRO A 120 11.21 -15.52 -8.41
N LEU A 121 10.38 -14.90 -9.24
CA LEU A 121 9.40 -13.91 -8.83
C LEU A 121 7.98 -14.48 -8.92
N GLY A 122 7.07 -13.93 -8.12
CA GLY A 122 5.63 -14.11 -8.26
C GLY A 122 4.99 -12.95 -9.04
N PRO A 123 3.64 -12.88 -9.05
CA PRO A 123 2.92 -11.69 -9.49
C PRO A 123 3.38 -10.43 -8.73
N VAL A 124 3.40 -9.29 -9.42
CA VAL A 124 3.77 -8.00 -8.84
C VAL A 124 2.75 -6.94 -9.26
N LEU A 125 2.16 -6.28 -8.29
CA LEU A 125 1.08 -5.32 -8.48
C LEU A 125 1.51 -3.92 -8.04
N ALA A 126 1.26 -2.91 -8.87
CA ALA A 126 1.38 -1.52 -8.48
C ALA A 126 0.03 -1.03 -7.96
N LEU A 127 0.08 -0.31 -6.84
CA LEU A 127 -1.05 0.35 -6.23
C LEU A 127 -0.82 1.87 -6.20
N PRO A 128 -1.83 2.67 -6.55
CA PRO A 128 -1.72 4.11 -6.50
C PRO A 128 -1.68 4.59 -5.04
N ALA A 129 -1.33 5.85 -4.87
CA ALA A 129 -1.55 6.56 -3.61
C ALA A 129 -3.03 6.44 -3.21
N SER A 130 -3.28 6.17 -1.93
CA SER A 130 -4.65 6.09 -1.41
C SER A 130 -4.69 6.59 0.02
N PRO A 131 -5.64 7.50 0.36
CA PRO A 131 -5.82 7.96 1.74
C PRO A 131 -6.31 6.84 2.69
N ALA A 132 -6.72 5.71 2.13
CA ALA A 132 -7.38 4.63 2.87
C ALA A 132 -6.45 3.63 3.57
N ARG A 133 -5.13 3.72 3.38
CA ARG A 133 -4.17 2.71 3.85
C ARG A 133 -3.56 2.99 5.22
N VAL A 134 -4.10 3.94 5.97
CA VAL A 134 -3.65 4.25 7.32
C VAL A 134 -4.10 3.16 8.28
N ALA A 135 -3.25 2.15 8.49
CA ALA A 135 -3.31 1.40 9.74
C ALA A 135 -2.76 2.33 10.84
N PRO A 136 -3.50 2.59 11.94
CA PRO A 136 -3.01 3.46 13.01
C PRO A 136 -1.68 2.94 13.57
N GLY A 137 -0.69 3.83 13.75
CA GLY A 137 0.61 3.50 14.36
C GLY A 137 1.73 3.05 13.41
N GLN A 138 1.60 3.19 12.09
CA GLN A 138 2.64 2.73 11.14
C GLN A 138 3.61 3.84 10.67
N PRO A 139 4.94 3.61 10.73
CA PRO A 139 5.95 4.57 10.27
C PRO A 139 6.10 4.55 8.74
N GLY A 140 5.58 5.59 8.07
CA GLY A 140 5.72 5.83 6.63
C GLY A 140 4.64 6.77 6.11
N ASP A 141 4.81 7.31 4.91
CA ASP A 141 3.72 8.02 4.23
C ASP A 141 2.68 6.98 3.78
N ALA A 142 1.71 6.71 4.65
CA ALA A 142 0.63 5.74 4.42
C ALA A 142 -0.20 6.03 3.16
N HIS A 143 -0.07 7.25 2.60
CA HIS A 143 -0.79 7.70 1.42
C HIS A 143 0.04 7.50 0.14
N ALA A 144 1.32 7.14 0.24
CA ALA A 144 2.20 6.97 -0.90
C ALA A 144 1.83 5.75 -1.77
N PRO A 145 2.14 5.78 -3.08
CA PRO A 145 1.93 4.63 -3.95
C PRO A 145 2.79 3.44 -3.51
N ARG A 146 2.26 2.24 -3.67
CA ARG A 146 2.86 0.99 -3.19
C ARG A 146 3.12 0.01 -4.33
N VAL A 147 4.04 -0.92 -4.13
CA VAL A 147 4.22 -2.10 -4.98
C VAL A 147 4.14 -3.33 -4.10
N LEU A 148 3.30 -4.27 -4.54
CA LEU A 148 2.97 -5.50 -3.85
C LEU A 148 3.62 -6.69 -4.55
N PHE A 149 4.40 -7.47 -3.83
CA PHE A 149 5.02 -8.70 -4.29
C PHE A 149 4.31 -9.90 -3.67
N PHE A 150 3.73 -10.75 -4.51
CA PHE A 150 3.05 -11.97 -4.06
C PHE A 150 4.11 -13.04 -3.75
N VAL A 151 4.05 -13.58 -2.54
CA VAL A 151 4.99 -14.57 -1.98
C VAL A 151 4.21 -15.73 -1.36
N ALA A 152 4.91 -16.83 -1.07
CA ALA A 152 4.31 -18.00 -0.43
C ALA A 152 3.62 -17.59 0.89
N ALA A 153 2.46 -18.21 1.16
CA ALA A 153 1.75 -18.02 2.42
C ALA A 153 2.63 -18.40 3.63
N GLY A 154 2.45 -17.71 4.77
CA GLY A 154 3.28 -17.87 5.97
C GLY A 154 4.41 -16.85 6.06
N ALA A 155 4.67 -16.08 5.00
CA ALA A 155 5.63 -14.99 5.00
C ALA A 155 5.35 -13.95 6.10
N ARG A 156 4.09 -13.66 6.42
CA ARG A 156 3.74 -12.69 7.48
C ARG A 156 4.26 -13.10 8.84
N SER A 157 4.13 -14.38 9.20
CA SER A 157 4.63 -14.93 10.46
C SER A 157 6.16 -15.06 10.47
N GLU A 158 6.77 -15.37 9.32
CA GLU A 158 8.22 -15.53 9.21
C GLU A 158 8.98 -14.19 9.14
N LEU A 159 8.31 -13.11 8.73
CA LEU A 159 8.94 -11.84 8.41
C LEU A 159 9.85 -11.30 9.53
N PRO A 160 9.43 -11.21 10.81
CA PRO A 160 10.29 -10.67 11.87
C PRO A 160 11.59 -11.46 12.03
N ALA A 161 11.51 -12.80 12.05
CA ALA A 161 12.67 -13.67 12.17
C ALA A 161 13.60 -13.60 10.95
N LEU A 162 13.04 -13.39 9.75
CA LEU A 162 13.82 -13.19 8.54
C LEU A 162 14.56 -11.85 8.56
N LEU A 163 13.89 -10.75 8.96
CA LEU A 163 14.52 -9.44 9.06
C LEU A 163 15.66 -9.45 10.10
N TYR A 164 15.43 -10.03 11.28
CA TYR A 164 16.45 -10.22 12.31
C TYR A 164 17.69 -10.96 11.79
N ARG A 165 17.49 -12.13 11.16
CA ARG A 165 18.61 -12.93 10.63
C ARG A 165 19.42 -12.22 9.53
N MET A 166 18.84 -11.22 8.89
CA MET A 166 19.51 -10.43 7.85
C MET A 166 20.05 -9.09 8.36
N GLY A 167 19.91 -8.80 9.66
CA GLY A 167 20.37 -7.55 10.28
C GLY A 167 19.53 -6.34 9.91
N TRP A 168 18.23 -6.53 9.68
CA TRP A 168 17.27 -5.48 9.31
C TRP A 168 16.23 -5.18 10.40
N ASP A 169 16.35 -5.80 11.58
CA ASP A 169 15.42 -5.68 12.71
C ASP A 169 15.36 -4.28 13.32
N ASP A 170 16.50 -3.58 13.42
CA ASP A 170 16.55 -2.18 13.90
C ASP A 170 16.40 -1.15 12.76
N ALA A 171 16.32 -1.61 11.51
CA ALA A 171 16.13 -0.72 10.39
C ALA A 171 14.66 -0.29 10.34
N ALA A 172 14.41 1.01 10.46
CA ALA A 172 13.11 1.58 10.16
C ALA A 172 12.83 1.38 8.66
N LEU A 173 12.27 0.23 8.26
CA LEU A 173 11.93 -0.11 6.88
C LEU A 173 10.46 0.22 6.61
N ASP A 174 10.17 0.83 5.45
CA ASP A 174 8.78 0.99 4.99
C ASP A 174 8.29 -0.29 4.28
N LEU A 175 8.54 -1.45 4.90
CA LEU A 175 8.20 -2.76 4.36
C LEU A 175 7.28 -3.45 5.34
N ARG A 176 6.14 -3.94 4.84
CA ARG A 176 5.20 -4.75 5.62
C ARG A 176 4.81 -6.02 4.87
N CYS A 177 4.26 -6.98 5.60
CA CYS A 177 3.66 -8.16 5.00
C CYS A 177 2.17 -8.22 5.30
N LEU A 178 1.37 -8.31 4.23
CA LEU A 178 -0.06 -8.56 4.27
C LEU A 178 -0.29 -10.07 4.21
N GLY A 179 -1.18 -10.58 5.06
CA GLY A 179 -1.46 -12.00 5.20
C GLY A 179 -2.91 -12.23 5.59
N GLN A 180 -3.15 -13.20 6.47
CA GLN A 180 -4.52 -13.55 6.86
C GLN A 180 -5.28 -12.33 7.40
N GLY A 181 -6.50 -12.13 6.87
CA GLY A 181 -7.37 -11.00 7.20
C GLY A 181 -7.20 -9.78 6.28
N ASP A 182 -6.14 -9.71 5.48
CA ASP A 182 -5.91 -8.61 4.54
C ASP A 182 -6.52 -8.89 3.17
N TRP A 183 -7.06 -7.83 2.55
CA TRP A 183 -7.64 -7.85 1.23
C TRP A 183 -6.88 -6.95 0.27
N ILE A 184 -6.63 -7.46 -0.93
CA ILE A 184 -5.86 -6.76 -1.96
C ILE A 184 -6.75 -6.50 -3.16
N PRO A 185 -6.90 -5.24 -3.61
CA PRO A 185 -7.57 -4.96 -4.85
C PRO A 185 -6.75 -5.49 -6.02
N VAL A 186 -7.40 -6.15 -6.97
CA VAL A 186 -6.77 -6.65 -8.20
C VAL A 186 -7.45 -6.04 -9.42
N PRO A 187 -6.71 -5.85 -10.53
CA PRO A 187 -7.29 -5.31 -11.77
C PRO A 187 -8.41 -6.20 -12.31
N SER A 188 -9.47 -5.57 -12.82
CA SER A 188 -10.48 -6.27 -13.63
C SER A 188 -9.89 -6.68 -14.99
N LEU A 189 -10.32 -7.83 -15.53
CA LEU A 189 -9.81 -8.40 -16.78
C LEU A 189 -10.86 -8.31 -17.89
N PRO A 190 -10.51 -8.04 -19.16
CA PRO A 190 -9.17 -7.75 -19.65
C PRO A 190 -8.69 -6.38 -19.21
N VAL A 191 -7.40 -6.25 -18.92
CA VAL A 191 -6.77 -4.94 -18.69
C VAL A 191 -6.79 -4.18 -20.01
N GLY A 192 -7.76 -3.28 -20.19
CA GLY A 192 -7.87 -2.45 -21.39
C GLY A 192 -6.73 -1.44 -21.48
N ARG A 193 -6.21 -1.19 -22.68
CA ARG A 193 -5.39 0.00 -22.96
C ARG A 193 -6.33 1.20 -23.09
N GLY A 194 -6.85 1.71 -21.98
CA GLY A 194 -7.52 2.99 -21.93
C GLY A 194 -8.89 3.01 -21.26
N GLY A 195 -8.96 3.78 -20.17
CA GLY A 195 -10.10 4.67 -19.93
C GLY A 195 -11.22 4.19 -19.01
N ASP A 196 -10.96 3.36 -18.03
CA ASP A 196 -11.87 3.09 -16.91
C ASP A 196 -11.41 3.91 -15.71
N GLY A 197 -12.15 4.98 -15.39
CA GLY A 197 -11.82 5.86 -14.28
C GLY A 197 -11.76 5.11 -12.94
N GLY A 198 -10.60 5.15 -12.28
CA GLY A 198 -10.57 5.34 -10.83
C GLY A 198 -9.92 4.28 -9.95
N THR A 199 -9.45 3.13 -10.46
CA THR A 199 -8.59 2.25 -9.65
C THR A 199 -7.23 2.14 -10.32
N GLY A 200 -6.28 3.03 -9.98
CA GLY A 200 -4.91 3.07 -10.53
C GLY A 200 -4.04 1.83 -10.25
N VAL A 201 -4.67 0.69 -10.00
CA VAL A 201 -4.10 -0.63 -9.71
C VAL A 201 -3.78 -1.34 -11.02
N HIS A 202 -2.54 -1.79 -11.20
CA HIS A 202 -2.13 -2.50 -12.41
C HIS A 202 -1.01 -3.50 -12.12
N TRP A 203 -0.96 -4.58 -12.91
CA TRP A 203 0.13 -5.55 -12.82
C TRP A 203 1.41 -4.97 -13.41
N LEU A 204 2.48 -4.94 -12.62
CA LEU A 204 3.85 -4.81 -13.13
C LEU A 204 4.36 -6.15 -13.66
N ARG A 205 3.99 -7.22 -12.98
CA ARG A 205 4.17 -8.60 -13.43
C ARG A 205 2.86 -9.36 -13.26
N PRO A 206 2.15 -9.68 -14.36
CA PRO A 206 0.86 -10.36 -14.27
C PRO A 206 1.01 -11.77 -13.70
N PRO A 207 -0.08 -12.36 -13.16
CA PRO A 207 -0.09 -13.71 -12.60
C PRO A 207 -0.07 -14.81 -13.68
N ASN A 208 0.97 -14.79 -14.50
CA ASN A 208 1.21 -15.76 -15.56
C ASN A 208 2.06 -16.92 -15.04
N GLY A 209 1.76 -18.13 -15.51
CA GLY A 209 2.55 -19.32 -15.22
C GLY A 209 2.37 -19.90 -13.81
N PRO A 210 3.19 -20.88 -13.42
CA PRO A 210 3.01 -21.64 -12.18
C PRO A 210 3.29 -20.81 -10.92
N GLN A 211 4.13 -19.77 -11.01
CA GLN A 211 4.46 -18.91 -9.86
C GLN A 211 3.25 -18.07 -9.39
N ALA A 212 2.18 -17.97 -10.17
CA ALA A 212 0.95 -17.33 -9.73
C ALA A 212 0.14 -18.21 -8.76
N ARG A 213 0.13 -19.53 -8.96
CA ARG A 213 -0.51 -20.49 -8.04
C ARG A 213 0.38 -20.81 -6.84
N ARG A 214 1.71 -20.80 -7.05
CA ARG A 214 2.71 -21.11 -6.02
C ARG A 214 3.81 -20.04 -6.04
N PRO A 215 3.57 -18.88 -5.42
CA PRO A 215 4.55 -17.80 -5.42
C PRO A 215 5.82 -18.20 -4.66
N PRO A 216 6.96 -17.54 -4.95
CA PRO A 216 8.23 -17.84 -4.31
C PRO A 216 8.21 -17.52 -2.81
N GLN A 217 9.10 -18.17 -2.06
CA GLN A 217 9.28 -17.88 -0.63
C GLN A 217 9.79 -16.45 -0.42
N ALA A 218 9.30 -15.76 0.61
CA ALA A 218 9.64 -14.36 0.89
C ALA A 218 11.15 -14.11 1.05
N ARG A 219 11.88 -15.07 1.64
CA ARG A 219 13.33 -15.00 1.83
C ARG A 219 14.13 -14.76 0.54
N LEU A 220 13.59 -15.13 -0.62
CA LEU A 220 14.25 -14.91 -1.92
C LEU A 220 14.21 -13.44 -2.36
N LEU A 221 13.21 -12.68 -1.92
CA LEU A 221 12.99 -11.29 -2.32
C LEU A 221 13.42 -10.30 -1.23
N LEU A 222 13.31 -10.72 0.03
CA LEU A 222 13.33 -9.82 1.18
C LEU A 222 14.64 -9.05 1.34
N GLY A 223 15.80 -9.65 1.07
CA GLY A 223 17.08 -8.94 1.15
C GLY A 223 17.17 -7.74 0.21
N ILE A 224 16.71 -7.88 -1.03
CA ILE A 224 16.73 -6.81 -2.05
C ILE A 224 15.67 -5.75 -1.73
N LEU A 225 14.48 -6.18 -1.29
CA LEU A 225 13.42 -5.28 -0.89
C LEU A 225 13.82 -4.45 0.33
N ALA A 226 14.36 -5.08 1.38
CA ALA A 226 14.86 -4.39 2.57
C ALA A 226 15.97 -3.39 2.21
N TYR A 227 16.96 -3.80 1.42
CA TYR A 227 18.03 -2.93 0.96
C TYR A 227 17.53 -1.70 0.19
N THR A 228 16.62 -1.90 -0.76
CA THR A 228 16.07 -0.78 -1.56
C THR A 228 15.17 0.13 -0.75
N CYS A 229 14.40 -0.40 0.22
CA CYS A 229 13.62 0.40 1.16
C CYS A 229 14.54 1.25 2.06
N HIS A 230 15.57 0.64 2.62
CA HIS A 230 16.55 1.32 3.47
C HIS A 230 17.27 2.45 2.72
N ARG A 231 17.80 2.18 1.52
CA ARG A 231 18.51 3.20 0.73
C ARG A 231 17.67 4.39 0.28
N ARG A 232 16.35 4.22 0.23
CA ARG A 232 15.41 5.27 -0.20
C ARG A 232 14.97 6.15 0.96
N ARG A 233 15.05 5.64 2.19
CA ARG A 233 15.08 6.45 3.39
C ARG A 233 16.48 7.08 3.47
N GLY A 234 16.70 8.16 2.71
CA GLY A 234 17.85 9.04 2.99
C GLY A 234 17.84 9.44 4.47
N PRO A 235 18.97 9.87 5.05
CA PRO A 235 19.04 10.23 6.46
C PRO A 235 17.88 11.17 6.78
N GLU A 236 17.19 10.96 7.90
CA GLU A 236 16.24 11.95 8.38
C GLU A 236 16.88 13.33 8.29
N PRO A 237 16.19 14.37 7.80
CA PRO A 237 16.64 15.71 8.09
C PRO A 237 16.68 15.80 9.60
N HIS A 238 17.87 15.99 10.16
CA HIS A 238 18.02 16.23 11.58
C HIS A 238 17.06 17.38 11.95
N ARG A 239 15.97 17.04 12.59
CA ARG A 239 15.14 17.97 13.35
C ARG A 239 15.38 17.48 14.75
N GLU A 240 16.04 18.31 15.55
CA GLU A 240 16.49 18.03 16.92
C GLU A 240 17.93 17.49 17.07
N ARG A 241 18.92 18.19 16.50
CA ARG A 241 20.20 18.44 17.21
C ARG A 241 20.75 19.87 17.05
N HIS A 242 20.08 20.74 16.27
CA HIS A 242 20.42 22.18 16.19
C HIS A 242 19.73 23.06 17.24
N ALA A 243 18.78 22.53 18.03
CA ALA A 243 18.14 23.29 19.09
C ALA A 243 19.04 23.43 20.33
N GLU A 244 19.95 22.47 20.58
CA GLU A 244 20.85 22.50 21.75
C GLU A 244 22.15 23.28 21.52
N ARG A 245 22.63 23.45 20.28
CA ARG A 245 23.82 24.29 20.01
C ARG A 245 23.51 25.78 19.87
N LEU A 246 22.24 26.16 19.70
CA LEU A 246 21.86 27.56 19.60
C LEU A 246 21.52 28.18 20.97
N THR A 247 21.14 27.37 21.96
CA THR A 247 20.92 27.82 23.34
C THR A 247 22.23 28.06 24.09
N ASP A 248 23.30 27.31 23.78
CA ASP A 248 24.62 27.51 24.41
C ASP A 248 25.33 28.79 23.94
N ARG A 249 25.09 29.27 22.71
CA ARG A 249 25.75 30.50 22.20
C ARG A 249 25.04 31.80 22.58
N VAL A 250 23.81 31.76 23.07
CA VAL A 250 23.08 32.96 23.54
C VAL A 250 23.35 33.24 25.01
N ALA A 251 23.85 32.26 25.78
CA ALA A 251 24.23 32.45 27.19
C ALA A 251 25.59 33.17 27.38
N GLU A 252 26.42 33.32 26.34
CA GLU A 252 27.82 33.75 26.46
C GLU A 252 28.12 35.17 25.97
N GLY A 253 27.11 36.03 25.73
CA GLY A 253 27.36 37.34 25.12
C GLY A 253 26.43 38.47 25.54
N ALA A 254 26.52 38.93 26.80
CA ALA A 254 26.02 40.23 27.21
C ALA A 254 27.09 41.02 27.97
N PRO A 255 27.81 41.97 27.33
CA PRO A 255 28.58 42.98 28.04
C PRO A 255 27.68 44.14 28.48
N ASP A 256 27.56 44.27 29.79
CA ASP A 256 26.85 45.33 30.49
C ASP A 256 27.74 46.57 30.62
N ARG A 257 27.63 47.56 29.71
CA ARG A 257 28.19 48.92 29.89
C ARG A 257 27.41 49.98 29.11
N TYR A 258 26.34 50.51 29.72
CA TYR A 258 25.88 51.85 29.38
C TYR A 258 26.66 52.87 30.21
N ALA A 259 27.41 53.71 29.51
CA ALA A 259 28.08 54.87 30.06
C ALA A 259 27.06 55.94 30.45
N SER A 260 27.30 56.60 31.58
CA SER A 260 26.71 57.91 31.90
C SER A 260 27.78 58.70 32.64
N ALA A 261 28.62 59.40 31.89
CA ALA A 261 29.53 60.41 32.40
C ALA A 261 29.38 61.66 31.52
N GLY A 262 28.87 62.73 32.11
CA GLY A 262 28.82 64.05 31.52
C GLY A 262 28.17 65.03 32.49
N GLY A 263 28.90 66.09 32.87
CA GLY A 263 28.31 67.26 33.52
C GLY A 263 28.96 67.76 34.80
N HIS A 264 30.22 68.19 34.68
CA HIS A 264 30.90 69.31 35.34
C HIS A 264 30.19 70.12 36.44
N GLY A 265 30.95 70.46 37.49
CA GLY A 265 30.91 71.82 38.05
C GLY A 265 31.27 71.96 39.52
N TRP A 266 32.56 72.13 39.86
CA TRP A 266 32.97 72.84 41.08
C TRP A 266 34.16 73.77 40.75
N ALA A 267 33.93 75.08 40.83
CA ALA A 267 34.95 76.11 40.92
C ALA A 267 34.86 76.74 42.32
N SER A 268 36.04 76.99 42.90
CA SER A 268 36.29 77.48 44.25
C SER A 268 35.66 78.83 44.58
N ALA A 269 35.15 78.98 45.81
CA ALA A 269 35.50 80.01 46.79
C ALA A 269 34.63 79.84 48.05
#